data_AF-A0A383B324-F1
#
_entry.id   AF-A0A383B324-F1
#
_cell.length_a   1.000
_cell.length_b   1.000
_cell.length_c   1.000
_cell.angle_alpha   90.00
_cell.angle_beta   90.00
_cell.angle_gamma   90.00
#
_symmetry.space_group_name_H-M   'P 1'
#
loop_
_entity.id
_entity.type
_entity.pdbx_description
1 polymer ?
#
loop_
_entity_poly.entity_id
_entity_poly.type
_entity_poly.pdbx_seq_one_letter_code
_entity_poly.pdbx_strand_id
1 'polypeptide(L)'
;ALATGLQAHRFGGQSNAIFLPLSRQTYYQRLRDTGYRIGCVGKLDLAKPLGNNSDGARPACFSWGFTHPLECEGKMHAGQGNGKPFGPYTHYLQQKGLLEDFNADYKKRRQNGYALSAWDSVLPSEDFEDAYIGRQSATWINQALDDYPWHLFVSFVGPHDPFDPPKEYAEQYRNAEMPEAIVDSLKEKPQHIHHRQIDASLEQIAVCRRQYCAAIELIDHQIGEILTALKNRGMMDNTYVIFSSDHG
;
A
#
# COMPACT_ATOMS: atom_id res chain seq x y z
N ALA A 1 10.62 -2.86 10.76
CA ALA A 1 11.89 -2.14 11.02
C ALA A 1 11.64 -0.63 11.08
N LEU A 2 11.03 -0.04 10.06
CA LEU A 2 10.65 1.40 10.04
C LEU A 2 9.88 1.83 11.30
N ALA A 3 8.84 1.08 11.67
CA ALA A 3 8.04 1.38 12.87
C ALA A 3 8.85 1.39 14.18
N THR A 4 9.94 0.62 14.28
CA THR A 4 10.67 0.39 15.54
C THR A 4 12.02 1.08 15.60
N GLY A 5 12.59 1.49 14.46
CA GLY A 5 13.99 1.94 14.37
C GLY A 5 15.01 0.83 14.66
N LEU A 6 14.59 -0.43 14.68
CA LEU A 6 15.45 -1.58 14.97
C LEU A 6 15.67 -2.44 13.73
N GLN A 7 16.82 -3.11 13.68
CA GLN A 7 17.09 -4.18 12.73
C GLN A 7 16.13 -5.36 12.96
N ALA A 8 15.70 -6.00 11.87
CA ALA A 8 14.72 -7.11 11.86
C ALA A 8 14.95 -8.17 12.94
N HIS A 9 16.19 -8.65 13.08
CA HIS A 9 16.54 -9.70 14.04
C HIS A 9 16.37 -9.28 15.51
N ARG A 10 16.43 -7.98 15.83
CA ARG A 10 16.30 -7.47 17.21
C ARG A 10 14.86 -7.48 17.74
N PHE A 11 13.88 -7.65 16.86
CA PHE A 11 12.47 -7.77 17.23
C PHE A 11 11.79 -9.01 16.65
N GLY A 12 12.56 -9.91 16.02
CA GLY A 12 12.06 -11.18 15.48
C GLY A 12 11.30 -11.06 14.15
N GLY A 13 11.22 -9.87 13.54
CA GLY A 13 10.51 -9.65 12.27
C GLY A 13 11.33 -10.08 11.05
N GLN A 14 11.49 -11.39 10.87
CA GLN A 14 12.32 -11.98 9.81
C GLN A 14 11.55 -12.26 8.50
N SER A 15 10.22 -12.21 8.55
CA SER A 15 9.38 -12.47 7.38
C SER A 15 8.04 -11.76 7.50
N ASN A 16 7.29 -11.80 6.39
CA ASN A 16 5.93 -11.29 6.28
C ASN A 16 4.93 -12.00 7.20
N ALA A 17 5.26 -13.17 7.75
CA ALA A 17 4.36 -13.92 8.63
C ALA A 17 4.42 -13.45 10.11
N ILE A 18 5.32 -12.54 10.43
CA ILE A 18 5.57 -12.14 11.82
C ILE A 18 4.66 -10.99 12.22
N PHE A 19 4.06 -11.16 13.39
CA PHE A 19 3.34 -10.14 14.11
C PHE A 19 4.32 -9.26 14.91
N LEU A 20 4.22 -7.93 14.79
CA LEU A 20 4.96 -7.02 15.67
C LEU A 20 4.38 -7.12 17.09
N PRO A 21 5.12 -7.60 18.10
CA PRO A 21 4.59 -7.74 19.46
C PRO A 21 3.98 -6.43 19.96
N LEU A 22 2.81 -6.47 20.61
CA LEU A 22 2.14 -5.26 21.10
C LEU A 22 2.97 -4.49 22.13
N SER A 23 3.85 -5.19 22.86
CA SER A 23 4.81 -4.60 23.80
C SER A 23 6.01 -3.94 23.12
N ARG A 24 6.18 -4.09 21.80
CA ARG A 24 7.33 -3.52 21.09
C ARG A 24 7.10 -2.02 20.89
N GLN A 25 8.02 -1.24 21.44
CA GLN A 25 7.96 0.20 21.28
C GLN A 25 8.12 0.61 19.80
N THR A 26 7.24 1.48 19.33
CA THR A 26 7.30 2.10 18.00
C THR A 26 7.68 3.58 18.12
N TYR A 27 8.13 4.19 17.01
CA TYR A 27 8.31 5.64 16.97
C TYR A 27 6.96 6.39 17.02
N TYR A 28 5.88 5.76 16.53
CA TYR A 28 4.51 6.28 16.64
C TYR A 28 4.10 6.49 18.11
N GLN A 29 4.37 5.52 18.98
CA GLN A 29 4.13 5.68 20.43
C GLN A 29 4.96 6.84 20.99
N ARG A 30 6.23 6.94 20.60
CA ARG A 30 7.09 8.04 21.08
C ARG A 30 6.53 9.41 20.69
N LEU A 31 6.03 9.57 19.46
CA LEU A 31 5.38 10.81 19.02
C LEU A 31 4.09 11.06 19.79
N ARG A 32 3.22 10.04 19.90
CA ARG A 32 1.96 10.14 20.64
C ARG A 32 2.18 10.57 22.09
N ASP A 33 3.15 9.97 22.76
CA ASP A 33 3.46 10.22 24.16
C ASP A 33 4.06 11.63 24.37
N THR A 34 4.45 12.32 23.29
CA THR A 34 4.84 13.75 23.28
C THR A 34 3.70 14.71 22.87
N GLY A 35 2.48 14.20 22.72
CA GLY A 35 1.29 15.02 22.43
C GLY A 35 0.86 15.05 20.96
N TYR A 36 1.46 14.24 20.09
CA TYR A 36 1.02 14.15 18.69
C TYR A 36 -0.22 13.28 18.54
N ARG A 37 -1.11 13.67 17.63
CA ARG A 37 -2.08 12.74 17.03
C ARG A 37 -1.41 11.92 15.94
N ILE A 38 -1.59 10.61 15.99
CA ILE A 38 -0.97 9.71 15.03
C ILE A 38 -2.05 9.05 14.19
N GLY A 39 -2.16 9.48 12.94
CA GLY A 39 -3.01 8.85 11.92
C GLY A 39 -2.25 7.82 11.10
N CYS A 40 -2.97 6.86 10.54
CA CYS A 40 -2.50 6.09 9.40
C CYS A 40 -3.62 5.89 8.39
N VAL A 41 -3.27 5.85 7.11
CA VAL A 41 -4.19 5.49 6.04
C VAL A 41 -3.49 4.53 5.10
N GLY A 42 -4.08 3.36 4.89
CA GLY A 42 -3.51 2.32 4.04
C GLY A 42 -2.87 1.17 4.81
N LYS A 43 -1.93 0.47 4.18
CA LYS A 43 -1.42 -0.82 4.66
C LYS A 43 -0.27 -0.66 5.67
N LEU A 44 -0.35 -1.32 6.83
CA LEU A 44 0.73 -1.27 7.83
C LEU A 44 1.66 -2.50 7.83
N ASP A 45 1.17 -3.66 7.45
CA ASP A 45 1.89 -4.94 7.50
C ASP A 45 2.40 -5.37 8.90
N LEU A 46 1.95 -4.71 9.97
CA LEU A 46 2.42 -4.96 11.34
C LEU A 46 1.73 -6.15 12.03
N ALA A 47 0.54 -6.55 11.57
CA ALA A 47 -0.19 -7.72 12.08
C ALA A 47 -1.04 -8.42 11.03
N LYS A 48 -0.40 -9.02 10.02
CA LYS A 48 -1.11 -9.90 9.08
C LYS A 48 -1.94 -11.00 9.76
N PRO A 49 -1.47 -11.68 10.83
CA PRO A 49 -2.24 -12.79 11.41
C PRO A 49 -3.56 -12.38 12.07
N LEU A 50 -3.75 -11.10 12.44
CA LEU A 50 -4.93 -10.67 13.19
C LEU A 50 -6.12 -10.23 12.30
N GLY A 51 -6.01 -10.36 10.98
CA GLY A 51 -7.05 -9.92 10.04
C GLY A 51 -7.31 -8.41 10.08
N ASN A 52 -8.20 -7.94 9.21
CA ASN A 52 -8.69 -6.55 9.22
C ASN A 52 -10.04 -6.42 9.90
N ASN A 53 -10.45 -5.19 10.20
CA ASN A 53 -11.81 -4.86 10.63
C ASN A 53 -12.40 -3.80 9.70
N SER A 54 -13.72 -3.65 9.71
CA SER A 54 -14.43 -2.86 8.70
C SER A 54 -14.13 -1.36 8.73
N ASP A 55 -13.68 -0.81 9.87
CA ASP A 55 -13.41 0.62 10.06
C ASP A 55 -11.92 0.97 10.05
N GLY A 56 -11.03 -0.03 9.93
CA GLY A 56 -9.57 0.16 9.90
C GLY A 56 -8.97 0.51 11.26
N ALA A 57 -9.78 0.51 12.32
CA ALA A 57 -9.41 0.88 13.67
C ALA A 57 -9.14 -0.35 14.55
N ARG A 58 -8.25 -1.23 14.10
CA ARG A 58 -7.94 -2.45 14.86
C ARG A 58 -7.33 -2.14 16.23
N PRO A 59 -7.65 -2.91 17.28
CA PRO A 59 -7.09 -2.73 18.62
C PRO A 59 -5.54 -2.70 18.66
N ALA A 60 -4.87 -3.47 17.80
CA ALA A 60 -3.41 -3.50 17.71
C ALA A 60 -2.81 -2.15 17.30
N CYS A 61 -3.49 -1.37 16.44
CA CYS A 61 -3.02 -0.06 15.99
C CYS A 61 -2.86 0.91 17.16
N PHE A 62 -3.83 0.93 18.07
CA PHE A 62 -3.77 1.78 19.27
C PHE A 62 -2.62 1.39 20.20
N SER A 63 -2.35 0.08 20.30
CA SER A 63 -1.20 -0.42 21.07
C SER A 63 0.12 0.09 20.49
N TRP A 64 0.25 0.15 19.16
CA TRP A 64 1.45 0.68 18.49
C TRP A 64 1.48 2.20 18.35
N GLY A 65 0.58 2.95 18.99
CA GLY A 65 0.67 4.41 19.08
C GLY A 65 -0.24 5.19 18.15
N PHE A 66 -0.99 4.52 17.26
CA PHE A 66 -1.99 5.20 16.44
C PHE A 66 -3.15 5.70 17.30
N THR A 67 -3.60 6.93 17.06
CA THR A 67 -4.81 7.49 17.70
C THR A 67 -5.98 7.57 16.73
N HIS A 68 -5.70 7.67 15.42
CA HIS A 68 -6.70 7.74 14.36
C HIS A 68 -6.34 6.80 13.20
N PRO A 69 -6.29 5.47 13.43
CA PRO A 69 -5.97 4.52 12.37
C PRO A 69 -7.13 4.31 11.39
N LEU A 70 -6.79 4.30 10.10
CA LEU A 70 -7.56 3.74 9.00
C LEU A 70 -6.67 2.74 8.25
N GLU A 71 -6.39 1.61 8.90
CA GLU A 71 -5.60 0.55 8.28
C GLU A 71 -6.42 -0.19 7.22
N CYS A 72 -5.87 -0.26 6.01
CA CYS A 72 -6.45 -1.00 4.92
C CYS A 72 -5.73 -2.34 4.72
N GLU A 73 -6.45 -3.29 4.17
CA GLU A 73 -5.89 -4.48 3.54
C GLU A 73 -4.86 -4.11 2.46
N GLY A 74 -4.04 -5.09 2.08
CA GLY A 74 -3.31 -4.98 0.81
C GLY A 74 -4.15 -5.61 -0.29
N LYS A 75 -4.03 -5.11 -1.52
CA LYS A 75 -4.79 -5.58 -2.69
C LYS A 75 -4.89 -7.09 -2.86
N MET A 76 -3.80 -7.83 -2.65
CA MET A 76 -3.84 -9.30 -2.71
C MET A 76 -4.75 -9.93 -1.66
N HIS A 77 -4.74 -9.40 -0.43
CA HIS A 77 -5.65 -9.87 0.61
C HIS A 77 -7.08 -9.43 0.28
N ALA A 78 -7.29 -8.17 -0.12
CA ALA A 78 -8.58 -7.64 -0.53
C ALA A 78 -9.27 -8.55 -1.57
N GLY A 79 -8.50 -9.05 -2.54
CA GLY A 79 -8.96 -9.94 -3.60
C GLY A 79 -9.33 -11.37 -3.16
N GLN A 80 -9.11 -11.76 -1.90
CA GLN A 80 -9.36 -13.12 -1.39
C GLN A 80 -10.70 -13.27 -0.67
N GLY A 81 -11.49 -12.20 -0.52
CA GLY A 81 -12.73 -12.19 0.26
C GLY A 81 -13.85 -13.10 -0.28
N ASN A 82 -13.79 -13.52 -1.55
CA ASN A 82 -14.85 -14.27 -2.25
C ASN A 82 -16.24 -13.62 -2.07
N GLY A 83 -16.33 -12.31 -2.30
CA GLY A 83 -17.55 -11.51 -2.17
C GLY A 83 -17.88 -11.08 -0.73
N LYS A 84 -17.08 -11.47 0.26
CA LYS A 84 -17.23 -11.04 1.65
C LYS A 84 -16.20 -9.96 1.99
N PRO A 85 -16.61 -8.75 2.38
CA PRO A 85 -15.68 -7.73 2.83
C PRO A 85 -15.20 -8.05 4.25
N PHE A 86 -14.00 -7.55 4.59
CA PHE A 86 -13.40 -7.76 5.90
C PHE A 86 -12.46 -6.63 6.33
N GLY A 87 -12.26 -5.62 5.48
CA GLY A 87 -11.54 -4.40 5.84
C GLY A 87 -12.12 -3.18 5.13
N PRO A 88 -11.58 -1.97 5.39
CA PRO A 88 -12.22 -0.73 4.95
C PRO A 88 -12.41 -0.66 3.44
N TYR A 89 -11.40 -1.10 2.68
CA TYR A 89 -11.44 -1.00 1.24
C TYR A 89 -12.43 -1.99 0.61
N THR A 90 -12.46 -3.24 1.08
CA THR A 90 -13.41 -4.25 0.62
C THR A 90 -14.85 -3.90 1.02
N HIS A 91 -15.07 -3.29 2.19
CA HIS A 91 -16.38 -2.75 2.56
C HIS A 91 -16.80 -1.59 1.62
N TYR A 92 -15.87 -0.69 1.30
CA TYR A 92 -16.10 0.36 0.31
C TYR A 92 -16.48 -0.21 -1.07
N LEU A 93 -15.73 -1.19 -1.57
CA LEU A 93 -16.05 -1.86 -2.84
C LEU A 93 -17.41 -2.58 -2.80
N GLN A 94 -17.78 -3.18 -1.66
CA GLN A 94 -19.09 -3.81 -1.51
C GLN A 94 -20.21 -2.76 -1.63
N GLN A 95 -20.07 -1.61 -0.97
CA GLN A 95 -21.06 -0.52 -1.03
C GLN A 95 -21.22 0.04 -2.45
N LYS A 96 -20.15 0.02 -3.25
CA LYS A 96 -20.15 0.43 -4.66
C LYS A 96 -20.62 -0.67 -5.63
N GLY A 97 -20.84 -1.90 -5.15
CA GLY A 97 -21.19 -3.05 -5.98
C GLY A 97 -20.04 -3.58 -6.84
N LEU A 98 -18.79 -3.29 -6.48
CA LEU A 98 -17.58 -3.62 -7.26
C LEU A 98 -16.79 -4.82 -6.70
N LEU A 99 -17.10 -5.27 -5.48
CA LEU A 99 -16.30 -6.26 -4.77
C LEU A 99 -16.24 -7.62 -5.49
N GLU A 100 -17.34 -8.07 -6.07
CA GLU A 100 -17.41 -9.40 -6.71
C GLU A 100 -16.53 -9.47 -7.96
N ASP A 101 -16.62 -8.47 -8.85
CA ASP A 101 -15.80 -8.38 -10.06
C ASP A 101 -14.31 -8.26 -9.73
N PHE A 102 -13.98 -7.44 -8.72
CA PHE A 102 -12.63 -7.33 -8.21
C PHE A 102 -12.08 -8.67 -7.69
N ASN A 103 -12.85 -9.38 -6.87
CA ASN A 103 -12.47 -10.70 -6.35
C ASN A 103 -12.34 -11.76 -7.46
N ALA A 104 -13.22 -11.70 -8.48
CA ALA A 104 -13.13 -12.59 -9.64
C ALA A 104 -11.86 -12.34 -10.47
N ASP A 105 -11.49 -11.08 -10.68
CA ASP A 105 -10.21 -10.73 -11.34
C ASP A 105 -9.00 -11.18 -10.52
N TYR A 106 -8.97 -10.89 -9.21
CA TYR A 106 -7.87 -11.29 -8.34
C TYR A 106 -7.72 -12.81 -8.19
N LYS A 107 -8.81 -13.57 -8.33
CA LYS A 107 -8.76 -15.03 -8.43
C LYS A 107 -8.01 -15.48 -9.68
N LYS A 108 -8.24 -14.85 -10.84
CA LYS A 108 -7.52 -15.13 -12.09
C LYS A 108 -6.03 -14.79 -11.95
N ARG A 109 -5.70 -13.62 -11.39
CA ARG A 109 -4.31 -13.21 -11.12
C ARG A 109 -3.58 -14.21 -10.23
N ARG A 110 -4.24 -14.68 -9.17
CA ARG A 110 -3.66 -15.70 -8.28
C ARG A 110 -3.40 -17.02 -9.00
N GLN A 111 -4.31 -17.45 -9.87
CA GLN A 111 -4.16 -18.68 -10.66
C GLN A 111 -3.02 -18.58 -11.67
N ASN A 112 -2.78 -17.39 -12.22
CA ASN A 112 -1.70 -17.13 -13.17
C ASN A 112 -0.35 -16.78 -12.51
N GLY A 113 -0.35 -16.52 -11.20
CA GLY A 113 0.78 -15.95 -10.47
C GLY A 113 0.77 -14.42 -10.55
N TYR A 114 0.83 -13.75 -9.39
CA TYR A 114 0.64 -12.30 -9.31
C TYR A 114 1.72 -11.51 -10.09
N ALA A 115 2.99 -11.90 -9.96
CA ALA A 115 4.11 -11.15 -10.52
C ALA A 115 4.07 -10.96 -12.04
N LEU A 116 3.47 -11.91 -12.79
CA LEU A 116 3.31 -11.82 -14.25
C LEU A 116 1.89 -11.47 -14.68
N SER A 117 0.98 -11.24 -13.73
CA SER A 117 -0.40 -10.85 -14.01
C SER A 117 -0.52 -9.35 -14.21
N ALA A 118 0.07 -8.86 -15.32
CA ALA A 118 0.23 -7.45 -15.64
C ALA A 118 -0.82 -6.92 -16.64
N TRP A 119 -2.10 -7.10 -16.30
CA TRP A 119 -3.22 -6.51 -17.05
C TRP A 119 -3.99 -5.49 -16.22
N ASP A 120 -4.64 -4.57 -16.92
CA ASP A 120 -5.38 -3.44 -16.36
C ASP A 120 -6.39 -3.88 -15.30
N SER A 121 -6.66 -3.00 -14.32
CA SER A 121 -7.70 -3.24 -13.32
C SER A 121 -9.09 -3.27 -13.96
N VAL A 122 -9.97 -4.10 -13.38
CA VAL A 122 -11.42 -4.06 -13.66
C VAL A 122 -12.12 -2.89 -12.96
N LEU A 123 -11.45 -2.23 -12.01
CA LEU A 123 -12.00 -1.13 -11.25
C LEU A 123 -11.85 0.21 -11.99
N PRO A 124 -12.83 1.11 -11.86
CA PRO A 124 -12.63 2.53 -12.16
C PRO A 124 -11.48 3.10 -11.32
N SER A 125 -10.79 4.10 -11.85
CA SER A 125 -9.64 4.68 -11.16
C SER A 125 -9.97 5.28 -9.80
N GLU A 126 -11.13 5.94 -9.66
CA GLU A 126 -11.57 6.52 -8.39
C GLU A 126 -11.81 5.47 -7.29
N ASP A 127 -12.03 4.22 -7.69
CA ASP A 127 -12.32 3.09 -6.83
C ASP A 127 -11.10 2.18 -6.62
N PHE A 128 -9.98 2.45 -7.30
CA PHE A 128 -8.73 1.71 -7.10
C PHE A 128 -8.16 1.97 -5.70
N GLU A 129 -7.48 0.97 -5.12
CA GLU A 129 -7.10 1.02 -3.70
C GLU A 129 -6.18 2.20 -3.37
N ASP A 130 -5.21 2.51 -4.23
CA ASP A 130 -4.33 3.67 -4.03
C ASP A 130 -5.09 5.00 -4.14
N ALA A 131 -6.10 5.08 -5.01
CA ALA A 131 -6.99 6.25 -5.10
C ALA A 131 -7.88 6.40 -3.86
N TYR A 132 -8.39 5.29 -3.34
CA TYR A 132 -9.10 5.27 -2.07
C TYR A 132 -8.20 5.74 -0.93
N ILE A 133 -6.97 5.21 -0.80
CA ILE A 133 -6.00 5.61 0.22
C ILE A 133 -5.65 7.09 0.12
N GLY A 134 -5.39 7.60 -1.10
CA GLY A 134 -5.12 9.01 -1.36
C GLY A 134 -6.25 9.92 -0.91
N ARG A 135 -7.48 9.61 -1.34
CA ARG A 135 -8.69 10.36 -0.98
C ARG A 135 -8.97 10.34 0.53
N GLN A 136 -8.80 9.19 1.18
CA GLN A 136 -8.96 9.08 2.64
C GLN A 136 -7.89 9.87 3.40
N SER A 137 -6.66 9.92 2.88
CA SER A 137 -5.57 10.72 3.45
C SER A 137 -5.86 12.23 3.33
N ALA A 138 -6.31 12.68 2.16
CA ALA A 138 -6.76 14.06 1.97
C ALA A 138 -7.96 14.42 2.87
N THR A 139 -8.90 13.48 3.03
CA THR A 139 -10.05 13.63 3.95
C THR A 139 -9.60 13.79 5.39
N TRP A 140 -8.65 12.96 5.83
CA TRP A 140 -8.06 13.05 7.17
C TRP A 140 -7.44 14.43 7.40
N ILE A 141 -6.66 14.95 6.45
CA ILE A 141 -6.05 16.28 6.54
C ILE A 141 -7.12 17.37 6.61
N ASN A 142 -8.15 17.28 5.78
CA ASN A 142 -9.25 18.24 5.78
C ASN A 142 -10.06 18.23 7.08
N GLN A 143 -10.05 17.13 7.83
CA GLN A 143 -10.74 16.98 9.12
C GLN A 143 -9.84 17.17 10.34
N ALA A 144 -8.51 17.18 10.17
CA ALA A 144 -7.58 17.38 11.27
C ALA A 144 -7.86 18.71 11.98
N LEU A 145 -7.91 18.71 13.31
CA LEU A 145 -8.08 19.92 14.11
C LEU A 145 -6.71 20.53 14.45
N ASP A 146 -6.65 21.85 14.57
CA ASP A 146 -5.41 22.62 14.79
C ASP A 146 -5.03 22.76 16.29
N ASP A 147 -5.54 21.87 17.14
CA ASP A 147 -5.37 21.88 18.60
C ASP A 147 -4.19 21.03 19.09
N TYR A 148 -3.69 20.08 18.27
CA TYR A 148 -2.50 19.26 18.56
C TYR A 148 -1.66 19.06 17.29
N PRO A 149 -0.33 18.92 17.41
CA PRO A 149 0.49 18.49 16.28
C PRO A 149 0.10 17.07 15.85
N TRP A 150 0.39 16.72 14.61
CA TRP A 150 0.03 15.42 14.07
C TRP A 150 1.12 14.78 13.23
N HIS A 151 1.02 13.46 13.11
CA HIS A 151 1.76 12.64 12.16
C HIS A 151 0.76 11.77 11.41
N LEU A 152 0.80 11.79 10.08
CA LEU A 152 -0.02 10.95 9.22
C LEU A 152 0.87 10.01 8.43
N PHE A 153 0.77 8.70 8.71
CA PHE A 153 1.44 7.67 7.92
C PHE A 153 0.54 7.21 6.77
N VAL A 154 0.79 7.72 5.57
CA VAL A 154 0.11 7.30 4.34
C VAL A 154 0.90 6.16 3.71
N SER A 155 0.26 5.01 3.51
CA SER A 155 0.92 3.82 2.96
C SER A 155 0.10 3.20 1.86
N PHE A 156 0.40 3.62 0.63
CA PHE A 156 -0.12 3.04 -0.60
C PHE A 156 0.21 1.54 -0.70
N VAL A 157 -0.62 0.80 -1.43
CA VAL A 157 -0.43 -0.64 -1.67
C VAL A 157 0.32 -0.90 -2.96
N GLY A 158 0.22 0.01 -3.93
CA GLY A 158 1.03 0.03 -5.13
C GLY A 158 2.45 0.55 -4.87
N PRO A 159 3.38 0.34 -5.82
CA PRO A 159 3.21 -0.37 -7.08
C PRO A 159 3.52 -1.89 -6.96
N HIS A 160 3.38 -2.50 -5.76
CA HIS A 160 3.56 -3.93 -5.54
C HIS A 160 2.77 -4.78 -6.56
N ASP A 161 3.22 -6.01 -6.87
CA ASP A 161 2.48 -6.89 -7.77
C ASP A 161 1.10 -7.31 -7.19
N PRO A 162 0.13 -7.75 -8.00
CA PRO A 162 0.12 -7.71 -9.48
C PRO A 162 0.25 -6.29 -10.04
N PHE A 163 0.83 -6.11 -11.22
CA PHE A 163 0.97 -4.78 -11.84
C PHE A 163 -0.29 -4.44 -12.63
N ASP A 164 -1.27 -3.85 -11.95
CA ASP A 164 -2.66 -3.76 -12.41
C ASP A 164 -3.27 -2.36 -12.29
N PRO A 165 -2.63 -1.31 -12.83
CA PRO A 165 -3.18 0.03 -12.74
C PRO A 165 -4.55 0.11 -13.45
N PRO A 166 -5.37 1.11 -13.10
CA PRO A 166 -6.58 1.41 -13.86
C PRO A 166 -6.26 1.71 -15.33
N LYS A 167 -7.20 1.34 -16.21
CA LYS A 167 -7.02 1.43 -17.66
C LYS A 167 -6.55 2.81 -18.13
N GLU A 168 -7.09 3.89 -17.59
CA GLU A 168 -6.73 5.25 -18.04
C GLU A 168 -5.24 5.58 -17.85
N TYR A 169 -4.60 5.05 -16.80
CA TYR A 169 -3.16 5.19 -16.59
C TYR A 169 -2.40 4.20 -17.48
N ALA A 170 -2.88 2.95 -17.57
CA ALA A 170 -2.25 1.91 -18.40
C ALA A 170 -2.13 2.33 -19.87
N GLU A 171 -3.15 2.99 -20.43
CA GLU A 171 -3.15 3.45 -21.82
C GLU A 171 -1.99 4.41 -22.14
N GLN A 172 -1.61 5.27 -21.18
CA GLN A 172 -0.52 6.24 -21.38
C GLN A 172 0.84 5.56 -21.59
N TYR A 173 1.03 4.38 -20.99
CA TYR A 173 2.27 3.62 -21.05
C TYR A 173 2.23 2.44 -22.01
N ARG A 174 1.09 2.16 -22.66
CA ARG A 174 0.86 0.91 -23.41
C ARG A 174 1.93 0.61 -24.46
N ASN A 175 2.41 1.65 -25.12
CA ASN A 175 3.47 1.59 -26.13
C ASN A 175 4.76 2.31 -25.71
N ALA A 176 4.90 2.67 -24.43
CA ALA A 176 6.09 3.36 -23.95
C ALA A 176 7.32 2.44 -24.08
N GLU A 177 8.43 3.01 -24.53
CA GLU A 177 9.72 2.35 -24.53
C GLU A 177 10.21 2.21 -23.09
N MET A 178 10.49 0.98 -22.66
CA MET A 178 11.02 0.70 -21.33
C MET A 178 12.52 0.45 -21.42
N PRO A 179 13.30 0.81 -20.38
CA PRO A 179 14.70 0.42 -20.29
C PRO A 179 14.87 -1.09 -20.48
N GLU A 180 16.04 -1.52 -20.96
CA GLU A 180 16.34 -2.94 -21.11
C GLU A 180 16.35 -3.67 -19.76
N ALA A 181 15.99 -4.95 -19.77
CA ALA A 181 16.02 -5.77 -18.56
C ALA A 181 17.47 -6.07 -18.17
N ILE A 182 17.79 -5.91 -16.88
CA ILE A 182 19.08 -6.36 -16.35
C ILE A 182 18.94 -7.86 -16.11
N VAL A 183 19.74 -8.65 -16.83
CA VAL A 183 19.76 -10.11 -16.71
C VAL A 183 20.88 -10.53 -15.76
N ASP A 184 20.54 -11.25 -14.69
CA ASP A 184 21.49 -11.83 -13.74
C ASP A 184 21.30 -13.36 -13.69
N SER A 185 22.39 -14.11 -13.88
CA SER A 185 22.38 -15.58 -13.81
C SER A 185 22.15 -16.15 -12.41
N LEU A 186 22.23 -15.30 -11.37
CA LEU A 186 22.18 -15.65 -9.95
C LEU A 186 23.26 -16.63 -9.47
N LYS A 187 24.18 -17.07 -10.35
CA LYS A 187 25.17 -18.11 -10.07
C LYS A 187 26.03 -17.83 -8.84
N GLU A 188 26.45 -16.57 -8.68
CA GLU A 188 27.30 -16.12 -7.57
C GLU A 188 26.48 -15.64 -6.36
N LYS A 189 25.13 -15.71 -6.41
CA LYS A 189 24.26 -15.29 -5.32
C LYS A 189 24.00 -16.46 -4.36
N PRO A 190 23.78 -16.18 -3.05
CA PRO A 190 23.41 -17.21 -2.09
C PRO A 190 22.20 -18.03 -2.54
N GLN A 191 22.23 -19.35 -2.32
CA GLN A 191 21.21 -20.29 -2.79
C GLN A 191 19.77 -19.89 -2.42
N HIS A 192 19.58 -19.31 -1.23
CA HIS A 192 18.26 -18.88 -0.77
C HIS A 192 17.65 -17.72 -1.59
N ILE A 193 18.40 -17.06 -2.48
CA ILE A 193 17.86 -16.01 -3.38
C ILE A 193 17.33 -16.61 -4.69
N HIS A 194 17.76 -17.82 -5.06
CA HIS A 194 17.43 -18.43 -6.35
C HIS A 194 15.92 -18.64 -6.52
N HIS A 195 15.17 -18.87 -5.43
CA HIS A 195 13.72 -18.99 -5.46
C HIS A 195 12.99 -17.70 -5.88
N ARG A 196 13.69 -16.55 -5.92
CA ARG A 196 13.14 -15.26 -6.34
C ARG A 196 13.24 -15.06 -7.86
N GLN A 197 13.93 -15.93 -8.57
CA GLN A 197 13.99 -15.88 -10.02
C GLN A 197 12.60 -16.17 -10.59
N ILE A 198 12.14 -15.27 -11.45
CA ILE A 198 10.91 -15.44 -12.22
C ILE A 198 11.34 -15.69 -13.65
N ASP A 199 10.89 -16.81 -14.22
CA ASP A 199 11.09 -17.09 -15.64
C ASP A 199 10.10 -16.25 -16.46
N ALA A 200 10.61 -15.18 -17.07
CA ALA A 200 9.83 -14.22 -17.82
C ALA A 200 10.58 -13.82 -19.08
N SER A 201 9.85 -13.73 -20.20
CA SER A 201 10.40 -13.19 -21.44
C SER A 201 10.68 -11.68 -21.31
N LEU A 202 11.58 -11.17 -22.15
CA LEU A 202 11.87 -9.73 -22.20
C LEU A 202 10.61 -8.90 -22.46
N GLU A 203 9.69 -9.41 -23.28
CA GLU A 203 8.41 -8.74 -23.54
C GLU A 203 7.50 -8.72 -22.31
N GLN A 204 7.42 -9.82 -21.56
CA GLN A 204 6.65 -9.85 -20.29
C GLN A 204 7.21 -8.84 -19.28
N ILE A 205 8.55 -8.73 -19.19
CA ILE A 205 9.21 -7.74 -18.33
C ILE A 205 8.87 -6.32 -18.78
N ALA A 206 8.89 -6.04 -20.09
CA ALA A 206 8.51 -4.73 -20.63
C ALA A 206 7.06 -4.36 -20.31
N VAL A 207 6.11 -5.30 -20.46
CA VAL A 207 4.71 -5.11 -20.09
C VAL A 207 4.56 -4.83 -18.59
N CYS A 208 5.23 -5.62 -17.73
CA CYS A 208 5.21 -5.39 -16.28
C CYS A 208 5.74 -4.00 -15.92
N ARG A 209 6.84 -3.55 -16.56
CA ARG A 209 7.41 -2.21 -16.34
C ARG A 209 6.47 -1.08 -16.77
N ARG A 210 5.77 -1.21 -17.91
CA ARG A 210 4.76 -0.23 -18.34
C ARG A 210 3.64 -0.12 -17.30
N GLN A 211 3.09 -1.24 -16.85
CA GLN A 211 2.04 -1.26 -15.83
C GLN A 211 2.53 -0.73 -14.47
N TYR A 212 3.78 -1.04 -14.10
CA TYR A 212 4.42 -0.52 -12.90
C TYR A 212 4.55 1.02 -12.93
N CYS A 213 5.01 1.59 -14.06
CA CYS A 213 5.09 3.05 -14.23
C CYS A 213 3.71 3.71 -14.20
N ALA A 214 2.70 3.10 -14.85
CA ALA A 214 1.32 3.58 -14.79
C ALA A 214 0.75 3.57 -13.35
N ALA A 215 1.08 2.55 -12.55
CA ALA A 215 0.69 2.52 -11.13
C ALA A 215 1.40 3.61 -10.31
N ILE A 216 2.67 3.91 -10.61
CA ILE A 216 3.38 5.04 -10.00
C ILE A 216 2.72 6.37 -10.34
N GLU A 217 2.30 6.58 -11.59
CA GLU A 217 1.62 7.83 -11.97
C GLU A 217 0.31 8.03 -11.20
N LEU A 218 -0.47 6.97 -10.98
CA LEU A 218 -1.64 7.05 -10.10
C LEU A 218 -1.24 7.48 -8.68
N ILE A 219 -0.21 6.89 -8.10
CA ILE A 219 0.28 7.25 -6.76
C ILE A 219 0.73 8.73 -6.73
N ASP A 220 1.43 9.20 -7.77
CA ASP A 220 1.85 10.60 -7.91
C ASP A 220 0.64 11.56 -7.90
N HIS A 221 -0.40 11.25 -8.67
CA HIS A 221 -1.65 12.00 -8.65
C HIS A 221 -2.27 12.03 -7.24
N GLN A 222 -2.31 10.90 -6.54
CA GLN A 222 -2.86 10.85 -5.18
C GLN A 222 -2.01 11.62 -4.16
N ILE A 223 -0.69 11.65 -4.33
CA ILE A 223 0.19 12.54 -3.54
C ILE A 223 -0.17 14.00 -3.84
N GLY A 224 -0.41 14.35 -5.11
CA GLY A 224 -0.88 15.68 -5.52
C GLY A 224 -2.15 16.12 -4.79
N GLU A 225 -3.14 15.23 -4.63
CA GLU A 225 -4.37 15.49 -3.88
C GLU A 225 -4.11 15.73 -2.39
N ILE A 226 -3.23 14.94 -1.77
CA ILE A 226 -2.82 15.11 -0.38
C ILE A 226 -2.12 16.46 -0.17
N LEU A 227 -1.19 16.82 -1.04
CA LEU A 227 -0.48 18.11 -1.00
C LEU A 227 -1.44 19.28 -1.23
N THR A 228 -2.44 19.10 -2.08
CA THR A 228 -3.50 20.10 -2.32
C THR A 228 -4.35 20.30 -1.07
N ALA A 229 -4.72 19.23 -0.35
CA ALA A 229 -5.41 19.34 0.92
C ALA A 229 -4.59 20.13 1.96
N LEU A 230 -3.28 19.86 2.06
CA LEU A 230 -2.38 20.64 2.95
C LEU A 230 -2.35 22.12 2.59
N LYS A 231 -2.24 22.45 1.30
CA LYS A 231 -2.25 23.85 0.81
C LYS A 231 -3.57 24.55 1.12
N ASN A 232 -4.70 23.89 0.85
CA ASN A 232 -6.04 24.44 1.10
C ASN A 232 -6.30 24.67 2.59
N ARG A 233 -5.71 23.85 3.46
CA ARG A 233 -5.74 24.02 4.92
C ARG A 233 -4.70 25.03 5.45
N GLY A 234 -3.87 25.61 4.59
CA GLY A 234 -2.79 26.52 5.00
C GLY A 234 -1.68 25.84 5.82
N MET A 235 -1.56 24.51 5.75
CA MET A 235 -0.64 23.71 6.57
C MET A 235 0.71 23.44 5.90
N MET A 236 0.84 23.74 4.60
CA MET A 236 2.02 23.37 3.80
C MET A 236 3.33 23.88 4.40
N ASP A 237 3.38 25.14 4.86
CA ASP A 237 4.59 25.76 5.40
C ASP A 237 5.03 25.20 6.76
N ASN A 238 4.13 24.47 7.44
CA ASN A 238 4.38 23.85 8.75
C ASN A 238 4.25 22.31 8.70
N THR A 239 4.41 21.71 7.51
CA THR A 239 4.32 20.26 7.33
C THR A 239 5.61 19.72 6.72
N TYR A 240 6.26 18.79 7.41
CA TYR A 240 7.35 18.01 6.83
C TYR A 240 6.77 16.82 6.06
N VAL A 241 7.10 16.72 4.78
CA VAL A 241 6.70 15.61 3.92
C VAL A 241 7.90 14.69 3.71
N ILE A 242 7.75 13.42 4.08
CA ILE A 242 8.76 12.38 3.89
C ILE A 242 8.18 11.34 2.94
N PHE A 243 8.81 11.18 1.77
CA PHE A 243 8.46 10.16 0.80
C PHE A 243 9.57 9.11 0.74
N SER A 244 9.20 7.83 0.83
CA SER A 244 10.13 6.70 0.83
C SER A 244 9.41 5.44 0.36
N SER A 245 10.18 4.40 0.01
CA SER A 245 9.68 3.04 -0.15
C SER A 245 10.16 2.13 0.98
N ASP A 246 9.48 1.01 1.20
CA ASP A 246 9.92 -0.07 2.08
C ASP A 246 10.95 -0.98 1.40
N HIS A 247 10.84 -1.15 0.07
CA HIS A 247 11.80 -1.83 -0.82
C HIS A 247 11.49 -1.57 -2.31
N GLY A 248 12.28 -2.18 -3.20
CA GLY A 248 12.14 -2.15 -4.67
C GLY A 248 13.03 -3.20 -5.33
#